data_AF-A0A1X2BIN5-F1
#
_entry.id   AF-A0A1X2BIN5-F1
#
_cell.length_a   1.000
_cell.length_b   1.000
_cell.length_c   1.000
_cell.angle_alpha   90.00
_cell.angle_beta   90.00
_cell.angle_gamma   90.00
#
_symmetry.space_group_name_H-M   'P 1'
#
loop_
_entity.id
_entity.type
_entity.pdbx_description
1 polymer ?
#
loop_
_entity_poly.entity_id
_entity_poly.type
_entity_poly.pdbx_seq_one_letter_code
_entity_poly.pdbx_strand_id
1 'polypeptide(L)'
;MTVVGPPGTAKTSIARLICEMYFGLGILESPEFIEVSQKQLVGAVIDETEAKTSAVLESARGRALFIDEAPELYKPDLERDFGHIELNTMMKFAEDHRGDTMIALAGYAAPMNLMLAANPG
;
A
#
# COMPACT_ATOMS: atom_id res chain seq x y z
N MET A 1 -0.68 7.72 -1.09
CA MET A 1 -1.31 8.18 -2.35
C MET A 1 -2.03 7.03 -3.04
N THR A 2 -2.98 7.32 -3.92
CA THR A 2 -3.75 6.30 -4.66
C THR A 2 -3.56 6.49 -6.16
N VAL A 3 -3.19 5.43 -6.88
CA VAL A 3 -2.98 5.43 -8.34
C VAL A 3 -4.01 4.53 -9.00
N VAL A 4 -5.03 5.13 -9.62
CA VAL A 4 -6.17 4.38 -10.15
C VAL A 4 -6.21 4.36 -11.68
N GLY A 5 -6.59 3.21 -12.25
CA GLY A 5 -6.76 3.06 -13.70
C GLY A 5 -6.70 1.62 -14.18
N PRO A 6 -7.11 1.33 -15.42
CA PRO A 6 -6.98 0.00 -16.03
C PRO A 6 -5.54 -0.55 -16.05
N PRO A 7 -5.33 -1.86 -16.26
CA PRO A 7 -4.01 -2.42 -16.53
C PRO A 7 -3.39 -1.76 -17.76
N GLY A 8 -2.06 -1.60 -17.76
CA GLY A 8 -1.34 -0.98 -18.87
C GLY A 8 -1.39 0.56 -18.92
N THR A 9 -2.02 1.25 -17.96
CA THR A 9 -2.02 2.73 -17.90
C THR A 9 -0.84 3.33 -17.14
N ALA A 10 0.32 2.65 -17.16
CA ALA A 10 1.58 3.13 -16.58
C ALA A 10 1.54 3.49 -15.07
N LYS A 11 0.63 2.91 -14.28
CA LYS A 11 0.48 3.17 -12.83
C LYS A 11 1.81 3.02 -12.07
N THR A 12 2.47 1.87 -12.26
CA THR A 12 3.76 1.56 -11.63
C THR A 12 4.85 2.52 -12.10
N SER A 13 4.90 2.83 -13.40
CA SER A 13 5.89 3.76 -13.95
C SER A 13 5.75 5.17 -13.37
N ILE A 14 4.51 5.67 -13.25
CA ILE A 14 4.24 6.98 -12.64
C ILE A 14 4.60 6.97 -11.16
N ALA A 15 4.23 5.93 -10.41
CA ALA A 15 4.59 5.83 -8.99
C ALA A 15 6.12 5.79 -8.79
N ARG A 16 6.86 5.09 -9.65
CA ARG A 16 8.33 5.05 -9.61
C ARG A 16 8.96 6.41 -9.92
N LEU A 17 8.43 7.15 -10.90
CA LEU A 17 8.88 8.51 -11.19
C LEU A 17 8.66 9.44 -9.99
N ILE A 18 7.53 9.32 -9.31
CA ILE A 18 7.26 10.12 -8.10
C ILE A 18 8.22 9.74 -6.96
N CYS A 19 8.54 8.46 -6.79
CA CYS A 19 9.56 8.02 -5.84
C CYS A 19 10.92 8.68 -6.11
N GLU A 20 11.39 8.65 -7.37
CA GLU A 20 12.64 9.32 -7.76
C GLU A 20 12.62 10.82 -7.47
N MET A 21 11.47 11.48 -7.71
CA MET A 21 11.29 12.90 -7.36
C MET A 21 11.36 13.14 -5.85
N TYR A 22 10.70 12.31 -5.04
CA TYR A 22 10.71 12.46 -3.58
C TYR A 22 12.11 12.24 -2.99
N PHE A 23 12.86 11.27 -3.52
CA PHE A 23 14.27 11.09 -3.18
C PHE A 23 15.11 12.31 -3.59
N GLY A 24 14.94 12.82 -4.81
CA GLY A 24 15.66 14.02 -5.29
C GLY A 24 15.35 15.29 -4.48
N LEU A 25 14.18 15.37 -3.85
CA LEU A 25 13.78 16.45 -2.94
C LEU A 25 14.27 16.23 -1.49
N GLY A 26 14.90 15.10 -1.18
CA GLY A 26 15.36 14.75 0.17
C GLY A 26 14.24 14.34 1.13
N ILE A 27 13.06 13.96 0.62
CA ILE A 27 11.95 13.44 1.43
C ILE A 27 12.20 11.97 1.76
N LEU A 28 12.59 11.18 0.76
CA LEU A 28 13.00 9.78 0.96
C LEU A 28 14.51 9.71 1.16
N GLU A 29 14.94 8.79 2.01
CA GLU A 29 16.36 8.52 2.28
C GLU A 29 17.01 7.65 1.19
N SER A 30 16.19 6.91 0.42
CA SER A 30 16.65 6.01 -0.64
C SER A 30 15.71 6.04 -1.84
N PRO A 31 16.24 5.89 -3.09
CA PRO A 31 15.42 5.76 -4.29
C PRO A 31 14.84 4.35 -4.48
N GLU A 32 15.05 3.43 -3.53
CA GLU A 32 14.51 2.08 -3.61
C GLU A 32 12.97 2.10 -3.64
N PHE A 33 12.43 1.43 -4.66
CA PHE A 33 11.01 1.29 -4.92
C PHE A 33 10.58 -0.16 -4.68
N ILE A 34 9.90 -0.40 -3.56
CA ILE A 34 9.48 -1.73 -3.11
C ILE A 34 8.10 -2.01 -3.69
N GLU A 35 8.03 -2.98 -4.60
CA GLU A 35 6.76 -3.43 -5.18
C GLU A 35 6.28 -4.70 -4.50
N VAL A 36 5.04 -4.68 -4.03
CA VAL A 36 4.37 -5.83 -3.42
C VAL A 36 2.96 -6.01 -3.98
N SER A 37 2.50 -7.25 -3.92
CA SER A 37 1.11 -7.65 -4.17
C SER A 37 0.44 -8.12 -2.87
N GLN A 38 -0.88 -8.28 -2.91
CA GLN A 38 -1.68 -8.82 -1.80
C GLN A 38 -1.10 -10.12 -1.21
N LYS A 39 -0.51 -11.00 -2.05
CA LYS A 39 0.06 -12.29 -1.64
C LYS A 39 1.27 -12.17 -0.71
N GLN A 40 1.98 -11.05 -0.77
CA GLN A 40 3.13 -10.77 0.09
C GLN A 40 2.71 -10.17 1.44
N LEU A 41 1.49 -9.66 1.53
CA LEU A 41 0.94 -8.99 2.70
C LEU A 41 0.06 -9.93 3.52
N VAL A 42 -0.69 -10.82 2.86
CA VAL A 42 -1.66 -11.70 3.49
C VAL A 42 -1.13 -13.13 3.66
N GLY A 43 -1.24 -13.65 4.88
CA GLY A 43 -0.89 -15.02 5.27
C GLY A 43 -2.11 -15.96 5.30
N ALA A 44 -1.89 -17.21 5.73
CA ALA A 44 -2.98 -18.18 5.86
C ALA A 44 -3.84 -17.94 7.12
N VAL A 45 -3.27 -17.26 8.13
CA VAL A 45 -3.87 -16.96 9.44
C VAL A 45 -3.63 -15.48 9.84
N ILE A 46 -4.33 -15.00 10.88
CA ILE A 46 -4.28 -13.58 11.34
C ILE A 46 -2.84 -13.19 11.67
N ASP A 47 -2.22 -13.90 12.61
CA ASP A 47 -0.87 -13.57 13.12
C ASP A 47 0.19 -13.54 12.01
N GLU A 48 0.05 -14.41 11.00
CA GLU A 48 0.97 -14.43 9.85
C GLU A 48 0.76 -13.20 8.95
N THR A 49 -0.47 -12.77 8.78
CA THR A 49 -0.83 -11.58 7.98
C THR A 49 -0.33 -10.30 8.64
N GLU A 50 -0.56 -10.16 9.96
CA GLU A 50 -0.05 -9.02 10.73
C GLU A 50 1.47 -8.96 10.69
N ALA A 51 2.15 -10.10 10.87
CA ALA A 51 3.61 -10.18 10.81
C ALA A 51 4.17 -9.84 9.42
N LYS A 52 3.56 -10.36 8.35
CA LYS A 52 3.95 -10.05 6.96
C LYS A 52 3.76 -8.59 6.62
N THR A 53 2.57 -8.05 6.90
CA THR A 53 2.24 -6.65 6.64
C THR A 53 3.18 -5.72 7.38
N SER A 54 3.41 -5.96 8.68
CA SER A 54 4.33 -5.17 9.48
C SER A 54 5.76 -5.24 8.96
N ALA A 55 6.25 -6.43 8.59
CA ALA A 55 7.59 -6.58 8.03
C ALA A 55 7.78 -5.82 6.71
N VAL A 56 6.77 -5.83 5.83
CA VAL A 56 6.80 -5.07 4.58
C VAL A 56 6.79 -3.56 4.85
N LEU A 57 5.93 -3.08 5.76
CA LEU A 57 5.87 -1.66 6.12
C LEU A 57 7.18 -1.17 6.72
N GLU A 58 7.75 -1.90 7.68
CA GLU A 58 9.04 -1.57 8.28
C GLU A 58 10.18 -1.56 7.24
N SER A 59 10.16 -2.49 6.27
CA SER A 59 11.14 -2.51 5.18
C SER A 59 11.06 -1.27 4.26
N ALA A 60 9.94 -0.55 4.28
CA ALA A 60 9.69 0.64 3.47
C ALA A 60 10.01 1.96 4.18
N ARG A 61 10.52 1.93 5.43
CA ARG A 61 10.99 3.14 6.10
C ARG A 61 12.06 3.86 5.27
N GLY A 62 11.91 5.17 5.09
CA GLY A 62 12.83 5.98 4.28
C GLY A 62 12.71 5.75 2.77
N ARG A 63 11.75 4.94 2.30
CA ARG A 63 11.66 4.42 0.92
C ARG A 63 10.24 4.54 0.36
N ALA A 64 10.04 4.12 -0.89
CA ALA A 64 8.72 3.99 -1.47
C ALA A 64 8.21 2.54 -1.45
N LEU A 65 6.98 2.35 -0.99
CA LEU A 65 6.21 1.10 -1.07
C LEU A 65 5.05 1.28 -2.06
N PHE A 66 4.99 0.38 -3.02
CA PHE A 66 3.93 0.30 -4.01
C PHE A 66 3.18 -1.03 -3.86
N ILE A 67 1.88 -0.93 -3.61
CA ILE A 67 0.98 -2.07 -3.45
C ILE A 67 0.09 -2.15 -4.68
N ASP A 68 0.36 -3.12 -5.56
CA ASP A 68 -0.48 -3.35 -6.73
C ASP A 68 -1.71 -4.19 -6.36
N GLU A 69 -2.79 -3.97 -7.10
CA GLU A 69 -4.09 -4.59 -6.86
C GLU A 69 -4.55 -4.47 -5.40
N ALA A 70 -4.28 -3.32 -4.78
CA ALA A 70 -4.62 -3.04 -3.38
C ALA A 70 -6.08 -3.35 -3.01
N PRO A 71 -7.11 -3.17 -3.87
CA PRO A 71 -8.48 -3.57 -3.55
C PRO A 71 -8.64 -5.06 -3.19
N GLU A 72 -7.71 -5.93 -3.62
CA GLU A 72 -7.76 -7.34 -3.24
C GLU A 72 -7.48 -7.60 -1.76
N LEU A 73 -6.87 -6.64 -1.05
CA LEU A 73 -6.73 -6.68 0.40
C LEU A 73 -8.09 -6.63 1.08
N TYR A 74 -9.09 -6.00 0.45
CA TYR A 74 -10.41 -5.81 1.02
C TYR A 74 -11.48 -6.62 0.28
N LYS A 75 -12.00 -7.66 0.93
CA LYS A 75 -13.08 -8.50 0.39
C LYS A 75 -14.28 -8.48 1.33
N PRO A 76 -15.29 -7.61 1.10
CA PRO A 76 -16.43 -7.45 2.00
C PRO A 76 -17.28 -8.71 2.14
N ASP A 77 -17.27 -9.59 1.14
CA ASP A 77 -18.07 -10.82 1.11
C ASP A 77 -17.43 -11.99 1.88
N LEU A 78 -16.17 -11.86 2.31
CA LEU A 78 -15.57 -12.79 3.26
C LEU A 78 -15.81 -12.22 4.66
N GLU A 79 -16.50 -12.97 5.53
CA GLU A 79 -16.71 -12.67 6.98
C GLU A 79 -15.40 -12.59 7.82
N ARG A 80 -14.27 -12.42 7.14
CA ARG A 80 -12.93 -12.51 7.67
C ARG A 80 -12.36 -11.10 7.71
N ASP A 81 -12.37 -10.49 8.90
CA ASP A 81 -12.00 -9.10 9.21
C ASP A 81 -10.55 -8.69 8.88
N PHE A 82 -9.72 -9.59 8.33
CA PHE A 82 -8.30 -9.32 8.02
C PHE A 82 -8.15 -8.02 7.22
N GLY A 83 -8.83 -7.94 6.07
CA GLY A 83 -8.63 -6.83 5.14
C GLY A 83 -8.87 -5.44 5.73
N HIS A 84 -9.79 -5.34 6.70
CA HIS A 84 -10.02 -4.12 7.46
C HIS A 84 -8.86 -3.80 8.42
N ILE A 85 -8.36 -4.80 9.16
CA ILE A 85 -7.25 -4.67 10.10
C ILE A 85 -5.96 -4.27 9.37
N GLU A 86 -5.63 -4.93 8.26
CA GLU A 86 -4.42 -4.60 7.51
C GLU A 86 -4.50 -3.23 6.85
N LEU A 87 -5.65 -2.87 6.26
CA LEU A 87 -5.84 -1.55 5.69
C LEU A 87 -5.63 -0.47 6.76
N ASN A 88 -6.23 -0.64 7.94
CA ASN A 88 -6.08 0.28 9.07
C ASN A 88 -4.63 0.39 9.54
N THR A 89 -3.93 -0.73 9.63
CA THR A 89 -2.51 -0.78 9.99
C THR A 89 -1.66 -0.01 8.97
N MET A 90 -1.89 -0.22 7.67
CA MET A 90 -1.18 0.50 6.61
C MET A 90 -1.46 2.00 6.62
N MET A 91 -2.72 2.41 6.83
CA MET A 91 -3.09 3.83 6.89
C MET A 91 -2.47 4.52 8.10
N LYS A 92 -2.50 3.88 9.27
CA LYS A 92 -1.85 4.39 10.48
C LYS A 92 -0.34 4.54 10.26
N PHE A 93 0.31 3.52 9.71
CA PHE A 93 1.73 3.60 9.37
C PHE A 93 2.02 4.73 8.38
N ALA A 94 1.19 4.91 7.35
CA ALA A 94 1.33 6.00 6.38
C ALA A 94 1.20 7.39 7.02
N GLU A 95 0.38 7.52 8.06
CA GLU A 95 0.24 8.75 8.84
C GLU A 95 1.46 9.01 9.73
N ASP A 96 1.89 7.99 10.48
CA ASP A 96 3.06 8.05 11.38
C ASP A 96 4.36 8.33 10.60
N HIS A 97 4.47 7.82 9.37
CA HIS A 97 5.64 7.91 8.48
C HIS A 97 5.43 8.80 7.25
N ARG A 98 4.51 9.76 7.33
CA ARG A 98 4.21 10.66 6.20
C ARG A 98 5.38 11.56 5.78
N GLY A 99 6.38 11.71 6.64
CA GLY A 99 7.53 12.58 6.43
C GLY A 99 8.72 11.92 5.73
N ASP A 100 8.80 10.60 5.78
CA ASP A 100 9.97 9.82 5.40
C ASP A 100 9.64 8.57 4.55
N THR A 101 8.37 8.19 4.42
CA THR A 101 7.95 7.05 3.62
C THR A 101 6.84 7.41 2.63
N MET A 102 6.97 6.91 1.40
CA MET A 102 5.94 7.00 0.38
C MET A 102 5.19 5.67 0.30
N ILE A 103 3.87 5.69 0.54
CA ILE A 103 2.99 4.53 0.27
C ILE A 103 2.06 4.86 -0.89
N ALA A 104 2.07 4.02 -1.93
CA ALA A 104 1.23 4.11 -3.11
C ALA A 104 0.36 2.85 -3.25
N LEU A 105 -0.96 3.04 -3.19
CA LEU A 105 -1.94 1.98 -3.43
C LEU A 105 -2.42 2.06 -4.88
N ALA A 106 -2.32 0.97 -5.64
CA ALA A 106 -2.76 0.93 -7.03
C ALA A 106 -3.90 -0.07 -7.25
N GLY A 107 -4.81 0.28 -8.17
CA GLY A 107 -5.93 -0.58 -8.52
C GLY A 107 -6.95 0.08 -9.44
N TYR A 108 -8.08 -0.60 -9.64
CA TYR A 108 -9.22 -0.02 -10.35
C TYR A 108 -9.94 0.99 -9.48
N ALA A 109 -10.42 2.08 -10.08
CA ALA A 109 -11.03 3.19 -9.35
C ALA A 109 -12.22 2.77 -8.48
N ALA A 110 -13.17 1.99 -9.02
CA ALA A 110 -14.37 1.60 -8.28
C ALA A 110 -14.05 0.71 -7.06
N PRO A 111 -13.30 -0.41 -7.20
CA PRO A 111 -12.87 -1.21 -6.05
C PRO A 111 -12.00 -0.47 -5.04
N MET A 112 -11.11 0.43 -5.50
CA MET A 112 -10.30 1.27 -4.62
C MET A 112 -11.18 2.19 -3.76
N ASN A 113 -12.19 2.84 -4.35
CA ASN A 113 -13.11 3.70 -3.61
C ASN A 113 -13.92 2.92 -2.58
N LEU A 114 -14.37 1.70 -2.92
CA LEU A 114 -15.08 0.83 -2.00
C LEU A 114 -14.19 0.45 -0.80
N MET A 115 -12.96 0.03 -1.06
CA MET A 115 -11.97 -0.31 -0.02
C MET A 115 -11.71 0.87 0.92
N LEU A 116 -11.47 2.06 0.37
CA LEU A 116 -11.19 3.25 1.16
C LEU A 116 -12.41 3.74 1.95
N ALA A 117 -13.62 3.62 1.40
CA ALA A 117 -14.85 3.95 2.11
C ALA A 117 -15.12 3.01 3.30
N ALA A 118 -14.53 1.81 3.29
CA ALA A 118 -14.65 0.82 4.35
C ALA A 118 -13.88 1.22 5.63
N ASN A 119 -13.01 2.23 5.56
CA ASN A 119 -12.41 2.84 6.74
C ASN A 119 -12.68 4.36 6.75
N PRO A 120 -13.62 4.85 7.58
CA PRO A 120 -13.95 6.27 7.64
C PRO A 120 -12.83 7.19 8.15
N GLY A 121 -11.75 6.62 8.71
CA GLY A 121 -10.81 7.33 9.58
C GLY A 121 -11.22 7.20 11.04
#